data_AF-A0AAN8HFB2-F1
#
_entry.id   AF-A0AAN8HFB2-F1
#
_cell.length_a   1.000
_cell.length_b   1.000
_cell.length_c   1.000
_cell.angle_alpha   90.00
_cell.angle_beta   90.00
_cell.angle_gamma   90.00
#
_symmetry.space_group_name_H-M   'P 1'
#
loop_
_entity.id
_entity.type
_entity.pdbx_description
1 polymer ?
#
loop_
_entity_poly.entity_id
_entity_poly.type
_entity_poly.pdbx_seq_one_letter_code
_entity_poly.pdbx_strand_id
1 'polypeptide(L)'
;MSHRKFHAPRHGHMGFLPRKRCKKHRGQVRTWPKDDPSKPVHLTAFLGYKAGMTHIVRDMRRTALKVAHREGVEAVTIIETPPVIVVGIVGYIETPRGIRSFKTIFAEHLGDECKRRFYKNWFKSKKKAFTKYSKKWQDESGKKQLDKDFAHLKKYCSTIRVLVHTQMRMLPIAQKKAHIMEVQLNGGTMSDKVDWAKERLEQAVPVSAVFYQDEMIDVIGVTKGHGFKGVTSRWGVKKLPRKTHKGLRKVACIGAWHPARVSYTVARAGQKGYHHRTELNKKIYRMGQGLRMKDGKVIQNNASTDYDASQKSITPMGGFPHYGEVKNDFLMLKGCVIGPKKRVLTLRKSLLVHTSRKSTEIIELKFIDTTSKFGHGRFQTAQEKKAFIGPLKKDVTKNLPEPLAEEA
;
A
#
# COMPACT_ATOMS: atom_id res chain seq x y z
N MET A 1 -41.20 -30.09 6.63
CA MET A 1 -39.85 -30.01 7.25
C MET A 1 -39.89 -28.93 8.32
N SER A 2 -39.52 -29.25 9.55
CA SER A 2 -39.53 -28.34 10.71
C SER A 2 -38.19 -27.60 10.84
N HIS A 3 -37.51 -27.69 11.97
CA HIS A 3 -36.21 -27.05 12.18
C HIS A 3 -35.09 -27.76 11.40
N ARG A 4 -33.93 -27.09 11.28
CA ARG A 4 -32.77 -27.66 10.60
C ARG A 4 -32.18 -28.80 11.45
N LYS A 5 -32.21 -30.04 10.93
CA LYS A 5 -31.75 -31.26 11.62
C LYS A 5 -30.31 -31.19 12.17
N PHE A 6 -29.39 -30.55 11.44
CA PHE A 6 -27.99 -30.39 11.86
C PHE A 6 -27.57 -28.93 11.83
N HIS A 7 -27.06 -28.42 12.95
CA HIS A 7 -26.51 -27.07 13.01
C HIS A 7 -25.26 -26.95 12.15
N ALA A 8 -25.09 -25.80 11.50
CA ALA A 8 -23.82 -25.42 10.90
C ALA A 8 -23.70 -23.90 10.86
N PRO A 9 -22.48 -23.35 10.89
CA PRO A 9 -22.26 -21.93 10.85
C PRO A 9 -22.78 -21.30 9.56
N ARG A 10 -23.05 -20.00 9.64
CA ARG A 10 -23.49 -19.19 8.51
C ARG A 10 -22.38 -19.07 7.47
N HIS A 11 -22.76 -19.12 6.19
CA HIS A 11 -21.84 -18.80 5.10
C HIS A 11 -21.66 -17.28 4.92
N GLY A 12 -20.45 -16.80 5.19
CA GLY A 12 -20.00 -15.44 4.96
C GLY A 12 -20.43 -14.43 6.04
N HIS A 13 -19.61 -13.40 6.19
CA HIS A 13 -19.71 -12.42 7.27
C HIS A 13 -20.56 -11.21 6.90
N MET A 14 -21.50 -10.84 7.76
CA MET A 14 -22.52 -9.80 7.48
C MET A 14 -22.02 -8.38 7.65
N GLY A 15 -21.05 -8.12 8.53
CA GLY A 15 -20.42 -6.80 8.67
C GLY A 15 -19.65 -6.32 7.44
N PHE A 16 -19.53 -7.17 6.40
CA PHE A 16 -18.94 -6.80 5.11
C PHE A 16 -19.98 -6.61 3.99
N LEU A 17 -21.27 -6.64 4.33
CA LEU A 17 -22.31 -6.07 3.47
C LEU A 17 -22.24 -4.53 3.54
N PRO A 18 -22.58 -3.82 2.45
CA PRO A 18 -22.92 -4.32 1.12
C PRO A 18 -21.69 -4.81 0.33
N ARG A 19 -21.80 -6.00 -0.28
CA ARG A 19 -20.74 -6.59 -1.15
C ARG A 19 -20.80 -6.05 -2.58
N LYS A 20 -20.57 -4.75 -2.73
CA LYS A 20 -20.54 -4.01 -4.00
C LYS A 20 -19.13 -3.54 -4.39
N ARG A 21 -18.94 -3.07 -5.62
CA ARG A 21 -17.68 -2.43 -6.03
C ARG A 21 -17.44 -1.18 -5.18
N CYS A 22 -16.21 -0.99 -4.72
CA CYS A 22 -15.82 0.23 -4.04
C CYS A 22 -15.87 1.41 -5.02
N LYS A 23 -16.36 2.57 -4.56
CA LYS A 23 -16.41 3.81 -5.35
C LYS A 23 -15.01 4.40 -5.55
N LYS A 24 -14.14 4.32 -4.53
CA LYS A 24 -12.77 4.84 -4.58
C LYS A 24 -11.80 3.71 -4.94
N HIS A 25 -10.82 4.00 -5.78
CA HIS A 25 -9.77 3.04 -6.14
C HIS A 25 -8.71 2.90 -5.03
N ARG A 26 -8.40 4.00 -4.35
CA ARG A 26 -7.51 4.08 -3.18
C ARG A 26 -8.25 3.66 -1.92
N GLY A 27 -7.55 2.98 -1.01
CA GLY A 27 -8.04 2.70 0.34
C GLY A 27 -8.21 3.97 1.15
N GLN A 28 -9.44 4.32 1.53
CA GLN A 28 -9.69 5.46 2.41
C GLN A 28 -9.46 5.05 3.88
N VAL A 29 -8.68 5.82 4.61
CA VAL A 29 -8.62 5.75 6.08
C VAL A 29 -9.94 6.29 6.63
N ARG A 30 -10.66 5.46 7.39
CA ARG A 30 -11.94 5.85 8.02
C ARG A 30 -11.76 6.29 9.47
N THR A 31 -10.70 5.80 10.12
CA THR A 31 -10.38 6.05 11.52
C THR A 31 -8.87 6.23 11.61
N TRP A 32 -8.42 7.25 12.31
CA TRP A 32 -7.01 7.52 12.54
C TRP A 32 -6.60 7.04 13.93
N PRO A 33 -5.30 6.75 14.18
CA PRO A 33 -4.82 6.52 15.53
C PRO A 33 -5.21 7.67 16.44
N LYS A 34 -5.54 7.38 17.70
CA LYS A 34 -5.89 8.41 18.68
C LYS A 34 -4.69 9.33 18.89
N ASP A 35 -4.99 10.62 18.96
CA ASP A 35 -3.99 11.64 19.19
C ASP A 35 -3.54 11.68 20.66
N ASP A 36 -2.27 12.03 20.86
CA ASP A 36 -1.60 12.04 22.17
C ASP A 36 -0.58 13.19 22.16
N PRO A 37 -0.93 14.36 22.71
CA PRO A 37 -0.10 15.56 22.66
C PRO A 37 1.27 15.41 23.33
N SER A 38 1.46 14.42 24.20
CA SER A 38 2.74 14.17 24.89
C SER A 38 3.84 13.66 23.95
N LYS A 39 3.45 13.09 22.80
CA LYS A 39 4.38 12.53 21.81
C LYS A 39 4.84 13.61 20.83
N PRO A 40 6.02 13.45 20.20
CA PRO A 40 6.43 14.36 19.13
C PRO A 40 5.46 14.31 17.94
N VAL A 41 5.37 15.42 17.22
CA VAL A 41 4.53 15.53 16.01
C VAL A 41 5.00 14.52 14.95
N HIS A 42 4.09 13.67 14.48
CA HIS A 42 4.38 12.65 13.48
C HIS A 42 3.19 12.35 12.56
N LEU A 43 3.51 11.77 11.39
CA LEU A 43 2.51 11.26 10.45
C LEU A 43 2.00 9.90 10.88
N THR A 44 0.73 9.64 10.58
CA THR A 44 0.04 8.40 10.97
C THR A 44 -0.22 7.42 9.83
N ALA A 45 0.08 7.81 8.58
CA ALA A 45 -0.10 6.96 7.40
C ALA A 45 0.81 7.36 6.24
N PHE A 46 0.94 6.44 5.29
CA PHE A 46 1.72 6.57 4.07
C PHE A 46 1.01 5.91 2.88
N LEU A 47 1.45 6.18 1.66
CA LEU A 47 0.98 5.51 0.45
C LEU A 47 2.10 4.69 -0.18
N GLY A 48 1.82 3.42 -0.47
CA GLY A 48 2.73 2.53 -1.19
C GLY A 48 2.06 1.81 -2.35
N TYR A 49 2.85 1.11 -3.15
CA TYR A 49 2.41 0.37 -4.32
C TYR A 49 2.85 -1.09 -4.21
N LYS A 50 1.88 -2.01 -4.25
CA LYS A 50 2.18 -3.44 -4.17
C LYS A 50 2.99 -3.88 -5.40
N ALA A 51 4.26 -4.20 -5.20
CA ALA A 51 5.16 -4.65 -6.27
C ALA A 51 4.97 -6.14 -6.56
N GLY A 52 5.11 -6.96 -5.52
CA GLY A 52 5.02 -8.41 -5.65
C GLY A 52 5.15 -9.12 -4.31
N MET A 53 5.41 -10.41 -4.35
CA MET A 53 5.63 -11.24 -3.17
C MET A 53 6.86 -12.10 -3.39
N THR A 54 7.57 -12.38 -2.30
CA THR A 54 8.65 -13.37 -2.25
C THR A 54 8.56 -14.11 -0.91
N HIS A 55 9.55 -14.93 -0.58
CA HIS A 55 9.70 -15.52 0.74
C HIS A 55 11.07 -15.17 1.33
N ILE A 56 11.15 -15.26 2.65
CA ILE A 56 12.38 -15.04 3.42
C ILE A 56 12.63 -16.24 4.32
N VAL A 57 13.86 -16.35 4.80
CA VAL A 57 14.23 -17.20 5.94
C VAL A 57 14.57 -16.29 7.11
N ARG A 58 14.09 -16.63 8.30
CA ARG A 58 14.44 -15.98 9.56
C ARG A 58 14.49 -17.00 10.69
N ASP A 59 15.19 -16.66 11.77
CA ASP A 59 15.06 -17.41 13.01
C ASP A 59 13.78 -17.07 13.77
N MET A 60 13.13 -18.11 14.29
CA MET A 60 11.94 -17.98 15.10
C MET A 60 12.32 -17.86 16.58
N ARG A 61 12.40 -16.63 17.10
CA ARG A 61 12.85 -16.33 18.49
C ARG A 61 11.76 -16.53 19.56
N ARG A 62 10.67 -17.22 19.22
CA ARG A 62 9.51 -17.41 20.13
C ARG A 62 9.66 -18.71 20.91
N THR A 63 10.20 -18.61 22.13
CA THR A 63 10.56 -19.75 23.02
C THR A 63 9.48 -20.80 23.25
N ALA A 64 8.19 -20.41 23.29
CA ALA A 64 7.09 -21.34 23.53
C ALA A 64 6.66 -22.17 22.30
N LEU A 65 7.27 -21.97 21.12
CA LEU A 65 6.94 -22.72 19.91
C LEU A 65 7.86 -23.93 19.72
N LYS A 66 7.34 -25.03 19.15
CA LYS A 66 8.17 -26.17 18.70
C LYS A 66 9.26 -25.77 17.70
N VAL A 67 9.03 -24.68 16.96
CA VAL A 67 9.97 -24.11 15.98
C VAL A 67 10.86 -23.03 16.58
N ALA A 68 10.87 -22.84 17.91
CA ALA A 68 11.77 -21.91 18.56
C ALA A 68 13.23 -22.22 18.18
N HIS A 69 14.02 -21.19 17.91
CA HIS A 69 15.43 -21.30 17.52
C HIS A 69 15.66 -22.12 16.24
N ARG A 70 14.62 -22.34 15.44
CA ARG A 70 14.72 -22.93 14.10
C ARG A 70 14.44 -21.87 13.05
N GLU A 71 14.99 -22.11 11.87
CA GLU A 71 14.73 -21.30 10.70
C GLU A 71 13.32 -21.56 10.18
N GLY A 72 12.58 -20.47 9.96
CA GLY A 72 11.25 -20.48 9.38
C GLY A 72 11.24 -19.79 8.04
N VAL A 73 10.63 -20.44 7.05
CA VAL A 73 10.33 -19.81 5.75
C VAL A 73 8.99 -19.09 5.84
N GLU A 74 8.99 -17.79 5.60
CA GLU A 74 7.77 -17.00 5.63
C GLU A 74 7.57 -16.20 4.34
N ALA A 75 6.34 -16.20 3.83
CA ALA A 75 5.98 -15.37 2.68
C ALA A 75 5.90 -13.89 3.09
N VAL A 76 6.37 -13.01 2.21
CA VAL A 76 6.34 -11.56 2.39
C VAL A 76 5.80 -10.86 1.15
N THR A 77 5.18 -9.69 1.34
CA THR A 77 4.80 -8.79 0.26
C THR A 77 5.73 -7.59 0.23
N ILE A 78 6.21 -7.24 -0.95
CA ILE A 78 7.00 -6.02 -1.20
C ILE A 78 6.07 -4.90 -1.65
N ILE A 79 6.13 -3.78 -0.93
CA ILE A 79 5.38 -2.55 -1.22
C ILE A 79 6.41 -1.45 -1.47
N GLU A 80 6.50 -0.98 -2.71
CA GLU A 80 7.37 0.14 -3.07
C GLU A 80 6.73 1.46 -2.58
N THR A 81 7.52 2.27 -1.90
CA THR A 81 7.10 3.47 -1.17
C THR A 81 8.00 4.63 -1.56
N PRO A 82 7.84 5.20 -2.77
CA PRO A 82 8.52 6.44 -3.13
C PRO A 82 8.13 7.54 -2.13
N PRO A 83 9.02 8.50 -1.85
CA PRO A 83 8.70 9.62 -0.96
C PRO A 83 7.40 10.32 -1.35
N VAL A 84 6.60 10.72 -0.36
CA VAL A 84 5.39 11.51 -0.60
C VAL A 84 5.69 12.98 -0.44
N ILE A 85 5.12 13.84 -1.29
CA ILE A 85 5.28 15.29 -1.18
C ILE A 85 4.10 15.87 -0.40
N VAL A 86 4.37 16.67 0.61
CA VAL A 86 3.34 17.42 1.34
C VAL A 86 2.98 18.66 0.52
N VAL A 87 1.70 18.84 0.22
CA VAL A 87 1.20 19.88 -0.70
C VAL A 87 0.09 20.74 -0.13
N GLY A 88 -0.30 20.50 1.12
CA GLY A 88 -1.29 21.32 1.79
C GLY A 88 -1.62 20.82 3.18
N ILE A 89 -2.48 21.57 3.86
CA ILE A 89 -2.89 21.40 5.24
C ILE A 89 -4.39 21.60 5.29
N VAL A 90 -5.09 20.72 5.97
CA VAL A 90 -6.53 20.79 6.21
C VAL A 90 -6.75 20.79 7.72
N GLY A 91 -7.39 21.86 8.20
CA GLY A 91 -7.87 21.92 9.57
C GLY A 91 -9.30 21.40 9.69
N TYR A 92 -9.56 20.68 10.76
CA TYR A 92 -10.88 20.21 11.14
C TYR A 92 -11.27 20.81 12.47
N ILE A 93 -12.52 21.27 12.54
CA ILE A 93 -13.17 21.71 13.77
C ILE A 93 -14.17 20.64 14.20
N GLU A 94 -14.24 20.37 15.50
CA GLU A 94 -15.25 19.51 16.07
C GLU A 94 -16.55 20.29 16.23
N THR A 95 -17.64 19.69 15.78
CA THR A 95 -18.99 20.25 15.91
C THR A 95 -19.91 19.17 16.51
N PRO A 96 -21.07 19.53 17.06
CA PRO A 96 -22.03 18.53 17.57
C PRO A 96 -22.47 17.47 16.54
N ARG A 97 -22.31 17.75 15.23
CA ARG A 97 -22.61 16.80 14.14
C ARG A 97 -21.39 16.00 13.66
N GLY A 98 -20.26 16.12 14.36
CA GLY A 98 -18.97 15.51 14.02
C GLY A 98 -17.94 16.52 13.50
N ILE A 99 -16.82 16.00 12.99
CA ILE A 99 -15.72 16.84 12.48
C ILE A 99 -16.06 17.45 11.11
N ARG A 100 -15.85 18.76 10.97
CA ARG A 100 -16.05 19.50 9.72
C ARG A 100 -14.73 20.10 9.26
N SER A 101 -14.47 20.08 7.96
CA SER A 101 -13.32 20.80 7.40
C SER A 101 -13.52 22.31 7.62
N PHE A 102 -12.60 22.92 8.34
CA PHE A 102 -12.63 24.34 8.66
C PHE A 102 -11.95 25.17 7.58
N LYS A 103 -10.70 24.83 7.24
CA LYS A 103 -9.91 25.53 6.23
C LYS A 103 -8.91 24.59 5.57
N THR A 104 -8.54 24.92 4.34
CA THR A 104 -7.48 24.22 3.61
C THR A 104 -6.50 25.23 3.04
N ILE A 105 -5.22 25.03 3.33
CA ILE A 105 -4.10 25.80 2.81
C ILE A 105 -3.32 24.87 1.89
N PHE A 106 -3.05 25.28 0.65
CA PHE A 106 -2.19 24.54 -0.27
C PHE A 106 -0.80 25.17 -0.29
N ALA A 107 0.20 24.39 -0.71
CA ALA A 107 1.52 24.89 -1.03
C ALA A 107 1.51 25.84 -2.24
N GLU A 108 2.58 26.61 -2.42
CA GLU A 108 2.74 27.53 -3.55
C GLU A 108 2.98 26.75 -4.85
N HIS A 109 3.97 25.85 -4.83
CA HIS A 109 4.41 25.06 -5.96
C HIS A 109 3.85 23.65 -5.90
N LEU A 110 2.84 23.39 -6.73
CA LEU A 110 2.29 22.05 -6.93
C LEU A 110 2.86 21.40 -8.19
N GLY A 111 3.45 20.22 -8.03
CA GLY A 111 3.94 19.40 -9.15
C GLY A 111 2.83 19.01 -10.13
N ASP A 112 3.18 18.86 -11.40
CA ASP A 112 2.23 18.53 -12.48
C ASP A 112 1.49 17.21 -12.26
N GLU A 113 2.13 16.21 -11.66
CA GLU A 113 1.48 14.95 -11.32
C GLU A 113 0.38 15.10 -10.25
N CYS A 114 0.53 16.05 -9.33
CA CYS A 114 -0.48 16.45 -8.36
C CYS A 114 -1.60 17.23 -9.06
N LYS A 115 -1.25 18.23 -9.88
CA LYS A 115 -2.22 19.00 -10.69
C LYS A 115 -3.08 18.10 -11.58
N ARG A 116 -2.51 17.02 -12.14
CA ARG A 116 -3.26 15.99 -12.89
C ARG A 116 -4.39 15.36 -12.08
N ARG A 117 -4.32 15.31 -10.74
CA ARG A 117 -5.40 14.80 -9.88
C ARG A 117 -6.71 15.56 -10.08
N PHE A 118 -6.61 16.87 -10.28
CA PHE A 118 -7.74 17.80 -10.44
C PHE A 118 -8.35 17.81 -11.84
N TYR A 119 -7.72 17.16 -12.82
CA TYR A 119 -8.25 17.03 -14.17
C TYR A 119 -8.71 15.60 -14.48
N LYS A 120 -9.82 15.46 -15.21
CA LYS A 120 -10.19 14.19 -15.84
C LYS A 120 -9.43 13.98 -17.14
N ASN A 121 -9.40 15.01 -17.99
CA ASN A 121 -8.61 15.04 -19.22
C ASN A 121 -7.52 16.11 -19.09
N TRP A 122 -6.27 15.69 -18.87
CA TRP A 122 -5.13 16.60 -18.72
C TRP A 122 -4.66 17.20 -20.05
N PHE A 123 -4.73 16.43 -21.14
CA PHE A 123 -4.17 16.83 -22.42
C PHE A 123 -5.01 17.91 -23.12
N LYS A 124 -6.34 17.85 -22.95
CA LYS A 124 -7.25 18.87 -23.48
C LYS A 124 -7.46 20.07 -22.54
N SER A 125 -6.85 20.07 -21.35
CA SER A 125 -7.04 21.18 -20.40
C SER A 125 -6.00 22.28 -20.58
N LYS A 126 -6.37 23.51 -20.23
CA LYS A 126 -5.46 24.67 -20.15
C LYS A 126 -4.53 24.63 -18.92
N LYS A 127 -4.59 23.56 -18.11
CA LYS A 127 -3.73 23.30 -16.93
C LYS A 127 -3.68 24.45 -15.88
N LYS A 128 -4.74 25.26 -15.78
CA LYS A 128 -4.85 26.44 -14.89
C LYS A 128 -5.11 26.13 -13.39
N ALA A 129 -5.01 24.88 -12.93
CA ALA A 129 -5.24 24.55 -11.53
C ALA A 129 -4.18 25.20 -10.63
N PHE A 130 -4.63 25.87 -9.57
CA PHE A 130 -3.80 26.57 -8.57
C PHE A 130 -2.96 27.75 -9.08
N THR A 131 -3.12 28.21 -10.32
CA THR A 131 -2.31 29.35 -10.83
C THR A 131 -2.58 30.64 -10.07
N LYS A 132 -3.85 30.96 -9.77
CA LYS A 132 -4.22 32.11 -8.93
C LYS A 132 -3.79 31.92 -7.46
N TYR A 133 -3.81 30.68 -6.99
CA TYR A 133 -3.48 30.36 -5.60
C TYR A 133 -1.97 30.49 -5.35
N SER A 134 -1.13 30.09 -6.30
CA SER A 134 0.32 30.32 -6.25
C SER A 134 0.65 31.81 -6.21
N LYS A 135 -0.02 32.66 -7.01
CA LYS A 135 0.15 34.12 -6.91
C LYS A 135 -0.18 34.69 -5.52
N LYS A 136 -1.18 34.14 -4.83
CA LYS A 136 -1.52 34.52 -3.45
C LYS A 136 -0.35 34.34 -2.47
N TRP A 137 0.55 33.37 -2.71
CA TRP A 137 1.74 33.19 -1.88
C TRP A 137 2.82 34.24 -2.14
N GLN A 138 2.77 34.93 -3.28
CA GLN A 138 3.72 35.96 -3.69
C GLN A 138 3.22 37.35 -3.29
N ASP A 139 1.93 37.62 -3.47
CA ASP A 139 1.27 38.90 -3.16
C ASP A 139 1.28 39.20 -1.65
N GLU A 140 1.58 40.45 -1.26
CA GLU A 140 1.66 40.84 0.17
C GLU A 140 0.32 40.69 0.91
N SER A 141 -0.78 41.08 0.27
CA SER A 141 -2.14 40.90 0.81
C SER A 141 -2.51 39.41 0.94
N GLY A 142 -2.04 38.59 0.00
CA GLY A 142 -2.23 37.15 -0.01
C GLY A 142 -1.48 36.45 1.12
N LYS A 143 -0.22 36.85 1.38
CA LYS A 143 0.59 36.41 2.53
C LYS A 143 -0.08 36.75 3.86
N LYS A 144 -0.52 38.01 4.04
CA LYS A 144 -1.28 38.42 5.23
C LYS A 144 -2.53 37.57 5.45
N GLN A 145 -3.25 37.22 4.37
CA GLN A 145 -4.40 36.32 4.47
C GLN A 145 -3.99 34.88 4.82
N LEU A 146 -2.88 34.37 4.29
CA LEU A 146 -2.38 33.04 4.63
C LEU A 146 -1.96 32.96 6.09
N ASP A 147 -1.27 33.98 6.62
CA ASP A 147 -0.89 34.02 8.03
C ASP A 147 -2.12 34.06 8.96
N LYS A 148 -3.16 34.81 8.57
CA LYS A 148 -4.48 34.74 9.25
C LYS A 148 -5.07 33.33 9.18
N ASP A 149 -5.02 32.70 8.00
CA ASP A 149 -5.53 31.34 7.82
C ASP A 149 -4.75 30.32 8.70
N PHE A 150 -3.42 30.45 8.81
CA PHE A 150 -2.59 29.65 9.72
C PHE A 150 -2.93 29.90 11.19
N ALA A 151 -3.10 31.16 11.61
CA ALA A 151 -3.50 31.51 12.97
C ALA A 151 -4.88 30.92 13.31
N HIS A 152 -5.83 30.95 12.38
CA HIS A 152 -7.14 30.31 12.58
C HIS A 152 -7.04 28.79 12.70
N LEU A 153 -6.14 28.14 11.95
CA LEU A 153 -5.89 26.70 12.11
C LEU A 153 -5.42 26.38 13.53
N LYS A 154 -4.48 27.15 14.07
CA LYS A 154 -3.97 26.96 15.43
C LYS A 154 -5.04 27.17 16.50
N LYS A 155 -5.88 28.20 16.33
CA LYS A 155 -6.86 28.63 17.33
C LYS A 155 -8.13 27.77 17.38
N TYR A 156 -8.68 27.40 16.22
CA TYR A 156 -10.04 26.83 16.14
C TYR A 156 -10.09 25.35 15.81
N CYS A 157 -9.03 24.77 15.23
CA CYS A 157 -9.07 23.38 14.79
C CYS A 157 -8.75 22.43 15.94
N SER A 158 -9.50 21.33 16.02
CA SER A 158 -9.23 20.22 16.92
C SER A 158 -8.39 19.12 16.26
N THR A 159 -8.25 19.13 14.94
CA THR A 159 -7.42 18.16 14.21
C THR A 159 -6.80 18.78 12.97
N ILE A 160 -5.51 18.50 12.75
CA ILE A 160 -4.77 18.90 11.55
C ILE A 160 -4.42 17.68 10.73
N ARG A 161 -4.65 17.78 9.42
CA ARG A 161 -4.21 16.79 8.45
C ARG A 161 -3.38 17.46 7.37
N VAL A 162 -2.33 16.80 6.92
CA VAL A 162 -1.58 17.22 5.74
C VAL A 162 -2.10 16.51 4.50
N LEU A 163 -2.17 17.24 3.38
CA LEU A 163 -2.41 16.68 2.06
C LEU A 163 -1.07 16.24 1.49
N VAL A 164 -0.93 14.95 1.24
CA VAL A 164 0.26 14.37 0.60
C VAL A 164 -0.10 13.80 -0.75
N HIS A 165 0.84 13.81 -1.69
CA HIS A 165 0.74 13.04 -2.90
C HIS A 165 1.95 12.14 -3.14
N THR A 166 1.71 11.05 -3.86
CA THR A 166 2.76 10.13 -4.30
C THR A 166 3.46 10.63 -5.55
N GLN A 167 4.71 10.23 -5.74
CA GLN A 167 5.48 10.50 -6.95
C GLN A 167 5.38 9.34 -7.94
N MET A 168 4.56 9.50 -8.98
CA MET A 168 4.26 8.40 -9.92
C MET A 168 5.37 8.17 -10.93
N ARG A 169 6.12 9.22 -11.27
CA ARG A 169 7.22 9.15 -12.25
C ARG A 169 8.38 8.27 -11.78
N MET A 170 8.54 8.10 -10.47
CA MET A 170 9.55 7.23 -9.88
C MET A 170 9.20 5.74 -9.98
N LEU A 171 7.95 5.40 -10.32
CA LEU A 171 7.46 4.03 -10.35
C LEU A 171 7.45 3.47 -11.78
N PRO A 172 7.64 2.14 -11.97
CA PRO A 172 7.51 1.48 -13.28
C PRO A 172 6.03 1.29 -13.70
N ILE A 173 5.20 2.33 -13.56
CA ILE A 173 3.76 2.29 -13.83
C ILE A 173 3.41 3.42 -14.80
N ALA A 174 2.69 3.10 -15.88
CA ALA A 174 2.33 4.06 -16.92
C ALA A 174 1.49 5.26 -16.44
N GLN A 175 0.80 5.13 -15.30
CA GLN A 175 -0.04 6.20 -14.75
C GLN A 175 0.82 7.37 -14.27
N LYS A 176 0.66 8.56 -14.87
CA LYS A 176 1.35 9.81 -14.45
C LYS A 176 0.57 10.63 -13.40
N LYS A 177 -0.64 10.19 -13.03
CA LYS A 177 -1.56 10.94 -12.16
C LYS A 177 -1.33 10.57 -10.69
N ALA A 178 -0.76 11.47 -9.89
CA ALA A 178 -0.44 11.23 -8.49
C ALA A 178 -1.67 10.89 -7.66
N HIS A 179 -1.54 9.96 -6.71
CA HIS A 179 -2.57 9.70 -5.71
C HIS A 179 -2.42 10.71 -4.56
N ILE A 180 -3.51 11.43 -4.25
CA ILE A 180 -3.57 12.41 -3.15
C ILE A 180 -4.32 11.82 -1.96
N MET A 181 -3.83 12.13 -0.76
CA MET A 181 -4.27 11.61 0.52
C MET A 181 -4.15 12.66 1.62
N GLU A 182 -5.17 12.80 2.46
CA GLU A 182 -4.98 13.41 3.78
C GLU A 182 -4.30 12.39 4.71
N VAL A 183 -3.32 12.85 5.49
CA VAL A 183 -2.69 12.12 6.60
C VAL A 183 -2.86 12.95 7.86
N GLN A 184 -3.39 12.34 8.93
CA GLN A 184 -3.54 13.04 10.21
C GLN A 184 -2.19 13.19 10.91
N LEU A 185 -1.92 14.38 11.44
CA LEU A 185 -0.81 14.64 12.34
C LEU A 185 -1.23 14.39 13.79
N ASN A 186 -0.44 13.56 14.47
CA ASN A 186 -0.61 13.27 15.89
C ASN A 186 0.63 13.72 16.66
N GLY A 187 0.50 13.94 17.96
CA GLY A 187 1.59 14.42 18.82
C GLY A 187 1.72 15.94 18.84
N GLY A 188 2.22 16.49 19.94
CA GLY A 188 2.38 17.93 20.17
C GLY A 188 1.06 18.68 20.29
N THR A 189 1.18 19.98 20.54
CA THR A 189 0.03 20.90 20.57
C THR A 189 -0.47 21.21 19.16
N MET A 190 -1.63 21.87 19.07
CA MET A 190 -2.18 22.28 17.78
C MET A 190 -1.27 23.26 17.04
N SER A 191 -0.57 24.14 17.77
CA SER A 191 0.41 25.05 17.16
C SER A 191 1.56 24.27 16.56
N ASP A 192 2.14 23.35 17.33
CA ASP A 192 3.28 22.53 16.88
C ASP A 192 2.95 21.75 15.61
N LYS A 193 1.74 21.20 15.52
CA LYS A 193 1.26 20.49 14.33
C LYS A 193 1.16 21.40 13.11
N VAL A 194 0.63 22.61 13.28
CA VAL A 194 0.51 23.58 12.17
C VAL A 194 1.89 24.04 11.72
N ASP A 195 2.80 24.31 12.66
CA ASP A 195 4.16 24.77 12.36
C ASP A 195 4.97 23.66 11.68
N TRP A 196 4.91 22.44 12.21
CA TRP A 196 5.51 21.25 11.59
C TRP A 196 4.99 21.03 10.16
N ALA A 197 3.68 21.25 9.95
CA ALA A 197 3.06 21.09 8.64
C ALA A 197 3.45 22.20 7.67
N LYS A 198 3.58 23.45 8.14
CA LYS A 198 4.02 24.61 7.35
C LYS A 198 5.47 24.43 6.90
N GLU A 199 6.36 24.00 7.80
CA GLU A 199 7.77 23.72 7.53
C GLU A 199 7.93 22.66 6.43
N ARG A 200 7.10 21.61 6.45
CA ARG A 200 7.18 20.49 5.50
C ARG A 200 6.42 20.68 4.20
N LEU A 201 5.77 21.83 3.98
CA LEU A 201 5.14 22.11 2.68
C LEU A 201 6.19 22.02 1.56
N GLU A 202 5.81 21.38 0.46
CA GLU A 202 6.64 21.12 -0.74
C GLU A 202 7.80 20.15 -0.54
N GLN A 203 8.02 19.68 0.70
CA GLN A 203 9.08 18.75 1.00
C GLN A 203 8.64 17.29 0.80
N ALA A 204 9.62 16.45 0.48
CA ALA A 204 9.45 15.02 0.37
C ALA A 204 9.60 14.35 1.74
N VAL A 205 8.64 13.52 2.12
CA VAL A 205 8.68 12.71 3.34
C VAL A 205 8.92 11.25 2.97
N PRO A 206 10.03 10.65 3.40
CA PRO A 206 10.29 9.23 3.17
C PRO A 206 9.46 8.36 4.12
N VAL A 207 9.33 7.08 3.78
CA VAL A 207 8.58 6.11 4.61
C VAL A 207 9.21 5.88 5.99
N SER A 208 10.54 6.01 6.09
CA SER A 208 11.32 5.90 7.33
C SER A 208 11.02 6.99 8.34
N ALA A 209 10.49 8.14 7.91
CA ALA A 209 10.05 9.20 8.82
C ALA A 209 8.66 8.91 9.43
N VAL A 210 7.95 7.88 8.94
CA VAL A 210 6.57 7.56 9.36
C VAL A 210 6.50 6.24 10.11
N PHE A 211 7.14 5.20 9.61
CA PHE A 211 7.15 3.88 10.23
C PHE A 211 8.53 3.50 10.74
N TYR A 212 8.57 2.59 11.71
CA TYR A 212 9.81 2.00 12.21
C TYR A 212 9.90 0.52 11.88
N GLN A 213 11.12 0.00 11.89
CA GLN A 213 11.41 -1.42 11.70
C GLN A 213 10.69 -2.25 12.78
N ASP A 214 10.16 -3.41 12.42
CA ASP A 214 9.42 -4.33 13.31
C ASP A 214 8.06 -3.82 13.81
N GLU A 215 7.61 -2.64 13.37
CA GLU A 215 6.29 -2.10 13.67
C GLU A 215 5.16 -2.98 13.08
N MET A 216 4.04 -3.06 13.80
CA MET A 216 2.78 -3.58 13.29
C MET A 216 1.96 -2.45 12.68
N ILE A 217 1.64 -2.57 11.40
CA ILE A 217 0.86 -1.59 10.65
C ILE A 217 -0.43 -2.20 10.08
N ASP A 218 -1.32 -1.32 9.66
CA ASP A 218 -2.57 -1.68 9.00
C ASP A 218 -2.49 -1.34 7.51
N VAL A 219 -2.94 -2.28 6.66
CA VAL A 219 -2.95 -2.11 5.21
C VAL A 219 -4.38 -1.93 4.73
N ILE A 220 -4.66 -0.77 4.15
CA ILE A 220 -5.98 -0.36 3.70
C ILE A 220 -5.98 -0.20 2.18
N GLY A 221 -6.99 -0.74 1.53
CA GLY A 221 -6.98 -0.83 0.07
C GLY A 221 -8.25 -1.43 -0.50
N VAL A 222 -8.19 -1.68 -1.81
CA VAL A 222 -9.29 -2.31 -2.56
C VAL A 222 -8.83 -3.66 -3.07
N THR A 223 -9.61 -4.70 -2.76
CA THR A 223 -9.28 -6.09 -3.12
C THR A 223 -9.25 -6.31 -4.64
N LYS A 224 -8.62 -7.41 -5.08
CA LYS A 224 -8.66 -7.83 -6.48
C LYS A 224 -10.12 -8.01 -6.93
N GLY A 225 -10.46 -7.49 -8.10
CA GLY A 225 -11.79 -7.66 -8.68
C GLY A 225 -11.95 -9.03 -9.33
N HIS A 226 -13.11 -9.65 -9.16
CA HIS A 226 -13.45 -10.92 -9.81
C HIS A 226 -14.76 -10.84 -10.61
N GLY A 227 -15.38 -9.66 -10.74
CA GLY A 227 -16.62 -9.45 -11.49
C GLY A 227 -17.84 -10.11 -10.84
N PHE A 228 -18.85 -10.42 -11.65
CA PHE A 228 -20.05 -11.14 -11.22
C PHE A 228 -19.72 -12.62 -10.98
N LYS A 229 -20.08 -13.14 -9.80
CA LYS A 229 -19.83 -14.55 -9.42
C LYS A 229 -21.06 -15.16 -8.75
N GLY A 230 -21.26 -16.45 -9.01
CA GLY A 230 -22.29 -17.27 -8.37
C GLY A 230 -22.04 -17.49 -6.87
N VAL A 231 -23.06 -17.99 -6.17
CA VAL A 231 -23.07 -18.16 -4.70
C VAL A 231 -21.95 -19.05 -4.18
N THR A 232 -21.59 -20.12 -4.90
CA THR A 232 -20.50 -21.03 -4.50
C THR A 232 -19.17 -20.29 -4.37
N SER A 233 -18.82 -19.45 -5.36
CA SER A 233 -17.57 -18.68 -5.32
C SER A 233 -17.67 -17.44 -4.43
N ARG A 234 -18.82 -16.74 -4.46
CA ARG A 234 -19.00 -15.48 -3.73
C ARG A 234 -19.13 -15.70 -2.22
N TRP A 235 -19.87 -16.72 -1.79
CA TRP A 235 -20.23 -16.97 -0.40
C TRP A 235 -19.66 -18.26 0.18
N GLY A 236 -19.09 -19.15 -0.65
CA GLY A 236 -18.53 -20.43 -0.17
C GLY A 236 -19.60 -21.46 0.19
N VAL A 237 -20.81 -21.35 -0.37
CA VAL A 237 -21.88 -22.33 -0.13
C VAL A 237 -21.53 -23.68 -0.76
N LYS A 238 -21.91 -24.77 -0.10
CA LYS A 238 -21.73 -26.14 -0.62
C LYS A 238 -22.45 -26.30 -1.96
N LYS A 239 -21.83 -27.03 -2.90
CA LYS A 239 -22.47 -27.43 -4.16
C LYS A 239 -23.58 -28.43 -3.88
N LEU A 240 -24.65 -28.40 -4.66
CA LEU A 240 -25.70 -29.41 -4.61
C LEU A 240 -25.20 -30.75 -5.23
N PRO A 241 -25.88 -31.87 -4.95
CA PRO A 241 -25.53 -33.16 -5.54
C PRO A 241 -25.45 -33.14 -7.08
N ARG A 242 -24.68 -34.07 -7.65
CA ARG A 242 -24.41 -34.14 -9.10
C ARG A 242 -25.70 -34.23 -9.93
N LYS A 243 -26.69 -35.02 -9.47
CA LYS A 243 -27.96 -35.28 -10.16
C LYS A 243 -29.03 -34.20 -9.93
N THR A 244 -28.67 -33.01 -9.43
CA THR A 244 -29.64 -31.93 -9.23
C THR A 244 -30.05 -31.30 -10.56
N HIS A 245 -31.36 -31.29 -10.83
CA HIS A 245 -31.94 -30.63 -11.99
C HIS A 245 -31.80 -29.09 -11.93
N LYS A 246 -31.65 -28.46 -13.10
CA LYS A 246 -31.47 -27.01 -13.28
C LYS A 246 -30.27 -26.43 -12.50
N GLY A 247 -29.16 -27.15 -12.50
CA GLY A 247 -27.86 -26.65 -12.04
C GLY A 247 -27.55 -26.85 -10.55
N LEU A 248 -26.29 -27.14 -10.26
CA LEU A 248 -25.81 -27.55 -8.94
C LEU A 248 -25.10 -26.44 -8.13
N ARG A 249 -24.81 -25.28 -8.74
CA ARG A 249 -24.02 -24.18 -8.13
C ARG A 249 -24.92 -23.06 -7.60
N LYS A 250 -25.96 -23.44 -6.85
CA LYS A 250 -26.98 -22.55 -6.30
C LYS A 250 -27.23 -22.85 -4.82
N VAL A 251 -27.92 -21.93 -4.14
CA VAL A 251 -28.52 -22.22 -2.83
C VAL A 251 -29.85 -22.92 -3.11
N ALA A 252 -30.14 -24.04 -2.45
CA ALA A 252 -31.36 -24.81 -2.70
C ALA A 252 -32.62 -24.05 -2.21
N CYS A 253 -32.65 -23.67 -0.93
CA CYS A 253 -33.74 -22.91 -0.33
C CYS A 253 -33.27 -21.50 0.02
N ILE A 254 -33.97 -20.46 -0.47
CA ILE A 254 -33.63 -19.04 -0.28
C ILE A 254 -34.48 -18.35 0.79
N GLY A 255 -35.34 -19.07 1.49
CA GLY A 255 -36.23 -18.55 2.54
C GLY A 255 -37.38 -19.52 2.81
N ALA A 256 -37.98 -19.42 3.99
CA ALA A 256 -39.26 -20.06 4.29
C ALA A 256 -40.41 -19.32 3.58
N TRP A 257 -41.62 -19.88 3.62
CA TRP A 257 -42.82 -19.20 3.11
C TRP A 257 -43.09 -17.89 3.87
N HIS A 258 -43.11 -17.96 5.20
CA HIS A 258 -43.22 -16.80 6.09
C HIS A 258 -41.87 -16.58 6.79
N PRO A 259 -41.26 -15.39 6.69
CA PRO A 259 -41.74 -14.17 6.03
C PRO A 259 -41.70 -14.24 4.49
N ALA A 260 -42.71 -13.67 3.83
CA ALA A 260 -42.90 -13.68 2.37
C ALA A 260 -41.95 -12.74 1.61
N ARG A 261 -40.67 -12.74 1.98
CA ARG A 261 -39.61 -11.97 1.31
C ARG A 261 -38.27 -12.68 1.46
N VAL A 262 -37.44 -12.57 0.43
CA VAL A 262 -36.07 -13.08 0.52
C VAL A 262 -35.24 -12.19 1.43
N SER A 263 -34.71 -12.76 2.51
CA SER A 263 -33.90 -12.01 3.46
C SER A 263 -32.58 -11.52 2.84
N TYR A 264 -32.16 -10.31 3.20
CA TYR A 264 -30.87 -9.73 2.79
C TYR A 264 -29.67 -10.57 3.28
N THR A 265 -29.90 -11.42 4.27
CA THR A 265 -28.90 -12.32 4.83
C THR A 265 -28.70 -13.58 3.96
N VAL A 266 -29.53 -13.83 2.96
CA VAL A 266 -29.40 -15.02 2.11
C VAL A 266 -28.26 -14.84 1.10
N ALA A 267 -27.46 -15.88 0.91
CA ALA A 267 -26.37 -15.85 -0.07
C ALA A 267 -26.93 -15.76 -1.50
N ARG A 268 -26.70 -14.63 -2.17
CA ARG A 268 -27.08 -14.42 -3.58
C ARG A 268 -25.85 -14.21 -4.47
N ALA A 269 -25.98 -14.54 -5.76
CA ALA A 269 -24.96 -14.25 -6.76
C ALA A 269 -24.77 -12.72 -6.91
N GLY A 270 -23.63 -12.29 -7.44
CA GLY A 270 -23.35 -10.87 -7.64
C GLY A 270 -21.86 -10.55 -7.64
N GLN A 271 -21.51 -9.27 -7.49
CA GLN A 271 -20.13 -8.81 -7.46
C GLN A 271 -19.30 -9.54 -6.39
N LYS A 272 -18.13 -10.06 -6.79
CA LYS A 272 -17.07 -10.56 -5.91
C LYS A 272 -15.78 -9.76 -6.13
N GLY A 273 -15.18 -9.30 -5.03
CA GLY A 273 -13.94 -8.54 -5.08
C GLY A 273 -14.14 -7.09 -5.49
N TYR A 274 -13.04 -6.34 -5.55
CA TYR A 274 -13.06 -4.88 -5.67
C TYR A 274 -13.80 -4.20 -4.50
N HIS A 275 -13.62 -4.72 -3.29
CA HIS A 275 -14.20 -4.19 -2.06
C HIS A 275 -13.13 -3.44 -1.26
N HIS A 276 -13.52 -2.40 -0.52
CA HIS A 276 -12.62 -1.75 0.45
C HIS A 276 -12.42 -2.65 1.66
N ARG A 277 -11.18 -2.88 2.08
CA ARG A 277 -10.81 -3.68 3.24
C ARG A 277 -9.63 -3.04 3.95
N THR A 278 -9.55 -3.34 5.24
CA THR A 278 -8.43 -3.03 6.11
C THR A 278 -7.94 -4.36 6.68
N GLU A 279 -6.70 -4.72 6.38
CA GLU A 279 -6.02 -5.83 7.04
C GLU A 279 -5.17 -5.25 8.16
N LEU A 280 -5.47 -5.66 9.40
CA LEU A 280 -4.76 -5.18 10.58
C LEU A 280 -3.50 -6.02 10.85
N ASN A 281 -2.61 -5.49 11.67
CA ASN A 281 -1.51 -6.24 12.31
C ASN A 281 -0.55 -6.91 11.31
N LYS A 282 -0.14 -6.16 10.27
CA LYS A 282 0.90 -6.56 9.32
C LYS A 282 2.24 -6.08 9.82
N LYS A 283 3.13 -7.03 10.14
CA LYS A 283 4.45 -6.72 10.64
C LYS A 283 5.38 -6.27 9.52
N ILE A 284 6.10 -5.17 9.74
CA ILE A 284 7.21 -4.75 8.89
C ILE A 284 8.40 -5.66 9.21
N TYR A 285 8.90 -6.35 8.20
CA TYR A 285 10.07 -7.24 8.30
C TYR A 285 11.34 -6.56 7.83
N ARG A 286 11.21 -5.62 6.90
CA ARG A 286 12.33 -4.79 6.45
C ARG A 286 11.82 -3.48 5.92
N MET A 287 12.49 -2.40 6.29
CA MET A 287 12.45 -1.11 5.61
C MET A 287 13.68 -1.01 4.71
N GLY A 288 13.50 -1.38 3.44
CA GLY A 288 14.60 -1.39 2.48
C GLY A 288 14.77 -0.04 1.82
N GLN A 289 16.03 0.38 1.66
CA GLN A 289 16.37 1.58 0.92
C GLN A 289 16.29 1.32 -0.59
N GLY A 290 15.91 2.35 -1.35
CA GLY A 290 15.94 2.34 -2.81
C GLY A 290 17.36 2.23 -3.36
N LEU A 291 17.45 2.09 -4.69
CA LEU A 291 18.72 2.12 -5.40
C LEU A 291 19.33 3.50 -5.26
N ARG A 292 20.55 3.57 -4.72
CA ARG A 292 21.27 4.84 -4.49
C ARG A 292 22.59 4.83 -5.25
N MET A 293 23.00 6.00 -5.71
CA MET A 293 24.35 6.21 -6.21
C MET A 293 25.22 6.67 -5.04
N LYS A 294 26.33 5.98 -4.81
CA LYS A 294 27.39 6.44 -3.92
C LYS A 294 28.71 6.22 -4.65
N ASP A 295 29.53 7.27 -4.76
CA ASP A 295 30.85 7.21 -5.40
C ASP A 295 30.80 6.66 -6.84
N GLY A 296 29.79 7.07 -7.62
CA GLY A 296 29.59 6.63 -9.00
C GLY A 296 29.08 5.19 -9.17
N LYS A 297 28.95 4.42 -8.09
CA LYS A 297 28.45 3.03 -8.11
C LYS A 297 26.99 2.97 -7.63
N VAL A 298 26.18 2.19 -8.33
CA VAL A 298 24.80 1.92 -7.89
C VAL A 298 24.85 0.91 -6.75
N ILE A 299 24.53 1.34 -5.54
CA ILE A 299 24.31 0.46 -4.40
C ILE A 299 22.94 -0.19 -4.59
N GLN A 300 22.95 -1.50 -4.87
CA GLN A 300 21.74 -2.30 -5.11
C GLN A 300 21.53 -3.41 -4.07
N ASN A 301 22.23 -3.39 -2.95
CA ASN A 301 22.25 -4.48 -1.97
C ASN A 301 21.10 -4.44 -0.94
N ASN A 302 19.94 -3.90 -1.33
CA ASN A 302 18.80 -3.77 -0.41
C ASN A 302 18.11 -5.10 -0.04
N ALA A 303 18.55 -6.23 -0.61
CA ALA A 303 18.13 -7.57 -0.22
C ALA A 303 19.28 -8.45 0.30
N SER A 304 20.49 -7.91 0.52
CA SER A 304 21.53 -8.63 1.27
C SER A 304 21.18 -8.67 2.75
N THR A 305 21.64 -9.69 3.47
CA THR A 305 21.46 -9.85 4.92
C THR A 305 22.82 -10.12 5.55
N ASP A 306 22.92 -10.06 6.87
CA ASP A 306 24.21 -10.28 7.55
C ASP A 306 24.73 -11.72 7.38
N TYR A 307 23.83 -12.67 7.08
CA TYR A 307 24.14 -14.07 6.81
C TYR A 307 24.31 -14.38 5.32
N ASP A 308 23.94 -13.46 4.43
CA ASP A 308 23.99 -13.64 2.98
C ASP A 308 24.85 -12.54 2.35
N ALA A 309 26.12 -12.89 2.10
CA ALA A 309 27.11 -11.98 1.51
C ALA A 309 26.79 -11.57 0.06
N SER A 310 25.79 -12.21 -0.59
CA SER A 310 25.43 -11.87 -1.97
C SER A 310 24.91 -10.43 -2.07
N GLN A 311 25.55 -9.63 -2.92
CA GLN A 311 25.13 -8.26 -3.21
C GLN A 311 23.97 -8.29 -4.19
N LYS A 312 22.74 -8.38 -3.67
CA LYS A 312 21.51 -8.50 -4.47
C LYS A 312 20.45 -7.49 -4.07
N SER A 313 19.63 -7.13 -5.06
CA SER A 313 18.48 -6.25 -4.88
C SER A 313 17.21 -7.04 -4.61
N ILE A 314 16.20 -6.40 -4.01
CA ILE A 314 14.90 -7.00 -3.75
C ILE A 314 14.14 -7.36 -5.04
N THR A 315 14.55 -6.78 -6.17
CA THR A 315 13.98 -7.10 -7.47
C THR A 315 14.47 -8.49 -7.90
N PRO A 316 13.57 -9.48 -8.06
CA PRO A 316 13.98 -10.82 -8.47
C PRO A 316 14.51 -10.82 -9.90
N MET A 317 15.22 -11.88 -10.28
CA MET A 317 15.69 -12.05 -11.67
C MET A 317 14.54 -11.90 -12.68
N GLY A 318 14.70 -11.01 -13.67
CA GLY A 318 13.66 -10.69 -14.65
C GLY A 318 12.59 -9.70 -14.17
N GLY A 319 12.74 -9.14 -12.96
CA GLY A 319 11.81 -8.20 -12.37
C GLY A 319 10.60 -8.86 -11.70
N PHE A 320 9.85 -8.07 -10.92
CA PHE A 320 8.58 -8.56 -10.39
C PHE A 320 7.56 -8.73 -11.54
N PRO A 321 6.97 -9.93 -11.74
CA PRO A 321 6.13 -10.17 -12.91
C PRO A 321 4.94 -9.22 -12.95
N HIS A 322 4.69 -8.59 -14.09
CA HIS A 322 3.67 -7.54 -14.29
C HIS A 322 3.82 -6.28 -13.44
N TYR A 323 4.91 -6.10 -12.71
CA TYR A 323 5.25 -4.87 -12.00
C TYR A 323 6.42 -4.15 -12.67
N GLY A 324 7.58 -4.80 -12.71
CA GLY A 324 8.86 -4.21 -13.11
C GLY A 324 9.88 -4.28 -11.97
N GLU A 325 10.84 -3.35 -11.97
CA GLU A 325 11.89 -3.23 -10.97
C GLU A 325 11.45 -2.33 -9.82
N VAL A 326 11.83 -2.68 -8.59
CA VAL A 326 11.67 -1.83 -7.40
C VAL A 326 12.92 -0.97 -7.27
N LYS A 327 12.79 0.33 -7.48
CA LYS A 327 13.92 1.28 -7.48
C LYS A 327 13.93 2.19 -6.26
N ASN A 328 12.77 2.40 -5.65
CA ASN A 328 12.61 3.29 -4.50
C ASN A 328 12.66 2.52 -3.19
N ASP A 329 12.64 3.26 -2.08
CA ASP A 329 12.45 2.68 -0.75
C ASP A 329 11.22 1.77 -0.74
N PHE A 330 11.27 0.68 0.01
CA PHE A 330 10.18 -0.29 0.08
C PHE A 330 9.97 -0.82 1.50
N LEU A 331 8.75 -1.30 1.73
CA LEU A 331 8.39 -2.06 2.91
C LEU A 331 8.19 -3.53 2.54
N MET A 332 8.85 -4.40 3.28
CA MET A 332 8.61 -5.83 3.28
C MET A 332 7.63 -6.15 4.41
N LEU A 333 6.39 -6.53 4.08
CA LEU A 333 5.36 -6.88 5.05
C LEU A 333 5.17 -8.39 5.14
N LYS A 334 4.99 -8.91 6.36
CA LYS A 334 4.67 -10.31 6.59
C LYS A 334 3.38 -10.72 5.87
N GLY A 335 3.45 -11.81 5.13
CA GLY A 335 2.33 -12.48 4.49
C GLY A 335 1.79 -11.76 3.27
N CYS A 336 0.55 -12.12 2.91
CA CYS A 336 -0.17 -11.47 1.82
C CYS A 336 -0.80 -10.15 2.28
N VAL A 337 -1.01 -9.25 1.32
CA VAL A 337 -1.84 -8.04 1.49
C VAL A 337 -2.88 -7.95 0.38
N ILE A 338 -3.96 -7.20 0.63
CA ILE A 338 -5.02 -6.91 -0.33
C ILE A 338 -4.53 -6.33 -1.66
N GLY A 339 -5.32 -6.59 -2.71
CA GLY A 339 -5.13 -5.99 -4.02
C GLY A 339 -4.13 -6.72 -4.94
N PRO A 340 -4.20 -6.47 -6.26
CA PRO A 340 -3.23 -6.99 -7.22
C PRO A 340 -1.90 -6.21 -7.17
N LYS A 341 -0.91 -6.66 -7.95
CA LYS A 341 0.31 -5.89 -8.23
C LYS A 341 -0.05 -4.52 -8.87
N LYS A 342 0.83 -3.52 -8.74
CA LYS A 342 0.64 -2.12 -9.16
C LYS A 342 -0.50 -1.38 -8.44
N ARG A 343 -1.12 -1.98 -7.42
CA ARG A 343 -2.21 -1.36 -6.65
C ARG A 343 -1.64 -0.40 -5.60
N VAL A 344 -2.18 0.82 -5.57
CA VAL A 344 -1.95 1.74 -4.45
C VAL A 344 -2.60 1.20 -3.17
N LEU A 345 -1.81 1.15 -2.10
CA LEU A 345 -2.19 0.75 -0.77
C LEU A 345 -1.93 1.90 0.19
N THR A 346 -2.88 2.10 1.10
CA THR A 346 -2.74 3.06 2.18
C THR A 346 -2.25 2.30 3.40
N LEU A 347 -1.08 2.67 3.90
CA LEU A 347 -0.46 2.08 5.08
C LEU A 347 -0.75 3.00 6.25
N ARG A 348 -1.26 2.50 7.35
CA ARG A 348 -1.61 3.31 8.53
C ARG A 348 -0.94 2.69 9.75
N LYS A 349 -0.49 3.53 10.69
CA LYS A 349 -0.14 3.05 12.03
C LYS A 349 -1.33 2.32 12.66
N SER A 350 -1.05 1.35 13.51
CA SER A 350 -2.09 0.57 14.18
C SER A 350 -3.00 1.46 15.03
N LEU A 351 -4.27 1.07 15.16
CA LEU A 351 -5.18 1.67 16.13
C LEU A 351 -5.04 1.07 17.53
N LEU A 352 -4.34 -0.05 17.64
CA LEU A 352 -4.22 -0.84 18.86
C LEU A 352 -2.83 -0.69 19.44
N VAL A 353 -2.74 -0.70 20.77
CA VAL A 353 -1.48 -0.87 21.47
C VAL A 353 -1.10 -2.36 21.39
N HIS A 354 0.12 -2.63 20.95
CA HIS A 354 0.60 -3.98 20.70
C HIS A 354 1.54 -4.45 21.81
N THR A 355 1.05 -5.35 22.68
CA THR A 355 1.82 -5.88 23.82
C THR A 355 2.21 -7.35 23.67
N SER A 356 1.66 -8.06 22.67
CA SER A 356 1.93 -9.49 22.51
C SER A 356 3.39 -9.73 22.09
N ARG A 357 3.99 -10.83 22.56
CA ARG A 357 5.36 -11.24 22.15
C ARG A 357 5.52 -11.32 20.62
N LYS A 358 4.48 -11.78 19.91
CA LYS A 358 4.46 -11.84 18.43
C LYS A 358 4.54 -10.45 17.79
N SER A 359 3.87 -9.46 18.37
CA SER A 359 3.86 -8.10 17.83
C SER A 359 5.13 -7.33 18.16
N THR A 360 5.77 -7.58 19.30
CA THR A 360 7.00 -6.88 19.73
C THR A 360 8.30 -7.61 19.34
N GLU A 361 8.21 -8.78 18.72
CA GLU A 361 9.36 -9.58 18.26
C GLU A 361 10.29 -8.80 17.30
N ILE A 362 11.59 -8.75 17.58
CA ILE A 362 12.56 -8.16 16.67
C ILE A 362 12.77 -9.09 15.46
N ILE A 363 12.75 -8.54 14.25
CA ILE A 363 12.87 -9.33 13.02
C ILE A 363 14.28 -9.25 12.45
N GLU A 364 15.06 -10.30 12.67
CA GLU A 364 16.30 -10.56 11.93
C GLU A 364 16.02 -11.48 10.73
N LEU A 365 16.49 -11.09 9.54
CA LEU A 365 16.35 -11.87 8.31
C LEU A 365 17.67 -12.56 8.00
N LYS A 366 17.62 -13.87 7.72
CA LYS A 366 18.78 -14.66 7.30
C LYS A 366 18.93 -14.68 5.79
N PHE A 367 17.82 -14.81 5.07
CA PHE A 367 17.84 -14.92 3.61
C PHE A 367 16.61 -14.28 2.99
N ILE A 368 16.80 -13.67 1.81
CA ILE A 368 15.72 -13.15 0.98
C ILE A 368 15.83 -13.80 -0.40
N ASP A 369 14.75 -14.46 -0.83
CA ASP A 369 14.71 -15.12 -2.12
C ASP A 369 14.47 -14.12 -3.26
N THR A 370 15.42 -14.05 -4.19
CA THR A 370 15.42 -13.19 -5.39
C THR A 370 15.43 -14.00 -6.69
N THR A 371 15.16 -15.31 -6.62
CA THR A 371 14.93 -16.14 -7.81
C THR A 371 13.85 -15.58 -8.71
N SER A 372 13.94 -15.89 -10.01
CA SER A 372 12.89 -15.51 -10.96
C SER A 372 11.51 -15.99 -10.50
N LYS A 373 10.57 -15.04 -10.42
CA LYS A 373 9.15 -15.30 -10.12
C LYS A 373 8.32 -15.47 -11.39
N PHE A 374 8.97 -15.49 -12.54
CA PHE A 374 8.39 -15.80 -13.84
C PHE A 374 8.84 -17.21 -14.26
N GLY A 375 8.10 -18.22 -13.80
CA GLY A 375 8.49 -19.63 -13.87
C GLY A 375 9.11 -20.11 -12.55
N HIS A 376 9.96 -21.13 -12.62
CA HIS A 376 10.69 -21.71 -11.48
C HIS A 376 12.16 -21.30 -11.53
N GLY A 377 12.49 -20.13 -10.96
CA GLY A 377 13.87 -19.67 -10.88
C GLY A 377 14.72 -20.55 -9.96
N ARG A 378 15.94 -20.86 -10.39
CA ARG A 378 16.91 -21.69 -9.64
C ARG A 378 18.10 -20.93 -9.07
N PHE A 379 18.33 -19.70 -9.54
CA PHE A 379 19.48 -18.87 -9.18
C PHE A 379 18.99 -17.58 -8.53
N GLN A 380 19.72 -17.07 -7.55
CA GLN A 380 19.42 -15.82 -6.85
C GLN A 380 19.91 -14.60 -7.62
N THR A 381 21.06 -14.72 -8.29
CA THR A 381 21.68 -13.62 -9.03
C THR A 381 22.00 -14.00 -10.48
N ALA A 382 22.16 -12.98 -11.33
CA ALA A 382 22.61 -13.19 -12.70
C ALA A 382 24.07 -13.66 -12.76
N GLN A 383 24.93 -13.24 -11.83
CA GLN A 383 26.31 -13.72 -11.74
C GLN A 383 26.34 -15.22 -11.40
N GLU A 384 25.60 -15.64 -10.37
CA GLU A 384 25.48 -17.06 -9.98
C GLU A 384 25.00 -17.93 -11.15
N LYS A 385 23.97 -17.48 -11.88
CA LYS A 385 23.47 -18.19 -13.07
C LYS A 385 24.55 -18.33 -14.15
N LYS A 386 25.31 -17.26 -14.43
CA LYS A 386 26.38 -17.29 -15.43
C LYS A 386 27.53 -18.21 -15.00
N ALA A 387 27.92 -18.16 -13.72
CA ALA A 387 28.95 -19.02 -13.17
C ALA A 387 28.56 -20.50 -13.25
N PHE A 388 27.30 -20.84 -12.95
CA PHE A 388 26.81 -22.22 -13.01
C PHE A 388 26.67 -22.74 -14.44
N ILE A 389 26.12 -21.94 -15.35
CA ILE A 389 25.85 -22.38 -16.74
C ILE A 389 27.12 -22.36 -17.60
N GLY A 390 28.05 -21.46 -17.33
CA GLY A 390 29.23 -21.24 -18.16
C GLY A 390 28.92 -20.41 -19.42
N PRO A 391 29.91 -20.26 -20.33
CA PRO A 391 29.77 -19.48 -21.55
C PRO A 391 28.75 -20.10 -22.51
N LEU A 392 27.81 -19.30 -23.00
CA LEU A 392 26.82 -19.73 -23.98
C LEU A 392 27.17 -19.18 -25.37
N LYS A 393 26.63 -19.81 -26.43
CA LYS A 393 26.80 -19.38 -27.83
C LYS A 393 26.61 -17.87 -28.02
N LYS A 394 25.54 -17.30 -27.45
CA LYS A 394 25.21 -15.86 -27.54
C LYS A 394 26.25 -14.93 -26.90
N ASP A 395 27.00 -15.44 -25.91
CA ASP A 395 28.00 -14.65 -25.19
C ASP A 395 29.30 -14.64 -26.01
N VAL A 396 29.63 -15.77 -26.67
CA VAL A 396 30.76 -15.87 -27.62
C VAL A 396 30.51 -14.99 -28.85
N THR A 397 29.32 -15.03 -29.44
CA THR A 397 29.01 -14.21 -30.63
C THR A 397 29.03 -12.71 -30.37
N LYS A 398 28.81 -12.27 -29.12
CA LYS A 398 28.91 -10.84 -28.74
C LYS A 398 30.34 -10.33 -28.64
N ASN A 399 31.30 -11.24 -28.49
CA ASN A 399 32.72 -10.90 -28.37
C ASN A 399 33.46 -11.01 -29.71
N LEU A 400 32.77 -11.39 -30.79
CA LEU A 400 33.33 -11.32 -32.14
C LEU A 400 33.25 -9.85 -32.61
N PRO A 401 34.33 -9.31 -33.22
CA PRO A 401 34.29 -7.98 -33.83
C PRO A 401 33.18 -7.95 -34.90
N GLU A 402 32.42 -6.85 -34.98
CA GLU A 402 31.48 -6.64 -36.08
C GLU A 402 32.27 -6.73 -37.40
N PRO A 403 31.79 -7.49 -38.40
CA PRO A 403 32.45 -7.51 -39.69
C PRO A 403 32.43 -6.08 -40.25
N LEU A 404 33.62 -5.57 -40.61
CA LEU A 404 33.76 -4.31 -41.33
C LEU A 404 32.82 -4.38 -42.53
N ALA A 405 31.92 -3.41 -42.64
CA ALA A 405 31.08 -3.27 -43.83
C ALA A 405 32.02 -3.14 -45.03
N GLU A 406 31.98 -4.11 -45.95
CA GLU A 406 32.64 -3.98 -47.24
C GLU A 406 32.01 -2.78 -47.94
N GLU A 407 32.81 -1.73 -48.14
CA GLU A 407 32.50 -0.63 -49.05
C GLU A 407 32.30 -1.21 -50.45
N ALA A 408 31.12 -0.98 -51.04
CA ALA A 408 30.82 -1.20 -52.45
C ALA A 408 30.07 0.02 -52.99
#